data_AF-A0A1C5WL31-F1
#
_entry.id   AF-A0A1C5WL31-F1
#
_cell.length_a   1.000
_cell.length_b   1.000
_cell.length_c   1.000
_cell.angle_alpha   90.00
_cell.angle_beta   90.00
_cell.angle_gamma   90.00
#
_symmetry.space_group_name_H-M   'P 1'
#
loop_
_entity.id
_entity.type
_entity.pdbx_description
1 polymer ?
#
loop_
_entity_poly.entity_id
_entity_poly.type
_entity_poly.pdbx_seq_one_letter_code
_entity_poly.pdbx_strand_id
1 'polypeptide(L)'
;MAKQTLPVNFKDDILQDSMAGKRRYRVIQNDDGTISLEDVTQYTQLGDNLGQGQINAINQAVNESADIANIIDDLDDIAANVTPGKMAGALAVKQLNANSIVESGDKYVKYTDGRLVQWGRITITYTDGYGTITFPVPFAGTNGNDYFLFAQPKYINSSFRHELLSAQKISLSKAALYSNQVDGKKTETHVVDWHAIGRWK
;
A
#
# COMPACT_ATOMS: atom_id res chain seq x y z
N MET A 1 18.27 13.79 2.01
CA MET A 1 19.66 14.21 1.73
C MET A 1 20.29 13.19 0.81
N ALA A 2 21.22 13.58 -0.07
CA ALA A 2 21.98 12.60 -0.84
C ALA A 2 22.77 11.71 0.13
N LYS A 3 22.71 10.39 -0.04
CA LYS A 3 23.46 9.46 0.81
C LYS A 3 24.94 9.78 0.69
N GLN A 4 25.64 9.87 1.83
CA GLN A 4 27.09 10.05 1.81
C GLN A 4 27.75 8.87 1.11
N THR A 5 28.50 9.16 0.05
CA THR A 5 29.31 8.15 -0.66
C THR A 5 30.57 7.90 0.15
N LEU A 6 30.69 6.70 0.70
CA LEU A 6 31.86 6.30 1.48
C LEU A 6 33.00 5.84 0.56
N PRO A 7 34.28 6.10 0.90
CA PRO A 7 35.42 5.57 0.16
C PRO A 7 35.40 4.04 0.13
N VAL A 8 35.80 3.46 -1.01
CA VAL A 8 35.82 2.00 -1.24
C VAL A 8 37.20 1.49 -1.68
N ASN A 9 38.22 2.36 -1.65
CA ASN A 9 39.57 2.15 -2.18
C ASN A 9 40.64 2.31 -1.09
N PHE A 10 40.40 1.77 0.11
CA PHE A 10 41.41 1.78 1.17
C PHE A 10 42.62 0.91 0.79
N LYS A 11 43.78 1.24 1.38
CA LYS A 11 45.03 0.54 1.14
C LYS A 11 44.88 -0.97 1.36
N ASP A 12 45.25 -1.70 0.32
CA ASP A 12 45.44 -3.14 0.36
C ASP A 12 46.89 -3.47 -0.05
N ASP A 13 47.45 -4.50 0.55
CA ASP A 13 48.78 -5.00 0.20
C ASP A 13 48.62 -6.00 -0.95
N ILE A 14 48.82 -5.51 -2.17
CA ILE A 14 48.65 -6.30 -3.40
C ILE A 14 50.02 -6.81 -3.84
N LEU A 15 50.11 -8.09 -4.23
CA LEU A 15 51.32 -8.64 -4.84
C LEU A 15 51.72 -7.80 -6.07
N GLN A 16 52.96 -7.32 -6.11
CA GLN A 16 53.45 -6.57 -7.26
C GLN A 16 53.40 -7.44 -8.53
N ASP A 17 53.15 -6.86 -9.71
CA ASP A 17 53.03 -7.63 -10.97
C ASP A 17 54.24 -8.54 -11.26
N SER A 18 55.43 -8.11 -10.82
CA SER A 18 56.69 -8.87 -10.90
C SER A 18 56.66 -10.20 -10.13
N MET A 19 55.73 -10.36 -9.18
CA MET A 19 55.52 -11.57 -8.40
C MET A 19 54.69 -12.64 -9.16
N ALA A 20 54.08 -12.30 -10.30
CA ALA A 20 53.30 -13.22 -11.14
C ALA A 20 52.26 -14.06 -10.35
N GLY A 21 51.62 -13.43 -9.36
CA GLY A 21 50.62 -14.06 -8.49
C GLY A 21 51.16 -15.05 -7.46
N LYS A 22 52.48 -15.11 -7.22
CA LYS A 22 53.10 -16.02 -6.25
C LYS A 22 53.96 -15.26 -5.25
N ARG A 23 53.90 -15.67 -3.98
CA ARG A 23 54.87 -15.21 -2.97
C ARG A 23 56.26 -15.74 -3.30
N ARG A 24 57.29 -14.96 -3.00
CA ARG A 24 58.69 -15.33 -3.20
C ARG A 24 59.37 -15.41 -1.84
N TYR A 25 60.08 -16.50 -1.61
CA TYR A 25 60.86 -16.70 -0.40
C TYR A 25 62.32 -16.91 -0.78
N ARG A 26 63.22 -16.24 -0.07
CA ARG A 26 64.65 -16.54 -0.12
C ARG A 26 64.89 -17.74 0.79
N VAL A 27 65.49 -18.77 0.21
CA VAL A 27 65.87 -19.99 0.91
C VAL A 27 67.25 -19.79 1.52
N ILE A 28 67.36 -19.99 2.83
CA ILE A 28 68.61 -19.97 3.58
C ILE A 28 68.81 -21.40 4.10
N GLN A 29 69.92 -22.03 3.71
CA GLN A 29 70.29 -23.34 4.25
C GLN A 29 71.14 -23.12 5.49
N ASN A 30 70.71 -23.69 6.61
CA ASN A 30 71.41 -23.60 7.88
C ASN A 30 72.39 -24.77 8.01
N ASP A 31 73.44 -24.57 8.82
CA ASP A 31 74.48 -25.59 9.04
C ASP A 31 73.95 -26.86 9.72
N ASP A 32 72.78 -26.77 10.38
CA ASP A 32 72.09 -27.90 11.01
C ASP A 32 71.21 -28.72 10.04
N GLY A 33 71.29 -28.42 8.74
CA GLY A 33 70.52 -29.10 7.69
C GLY A 33 69.06 -28.64 7.58
N THR A 34 68.64 -27.66 8.37
CA THR A 34 67.31 -27.04 8.24
C THR A 34 67.31 -25.92 7.19
N ILE A 35 66.11 -25.54 6.75
CA ILE A 35 65.91 -24.43 5.81
C ILE A 35 65.13 -23.33 6.51
N SER A 36 65.65 -22.11 6.46
CA SER A 36 64.89 -20.89 6.78
C SER A 36 64.37 -20.26 5.49
N LEU A 37 63.12 -19.80 5.52
CA LEU A 37 62.45 -19.11 4.42
C LEU A 37 62.20 -17.66 4.82
N GLU A 38 62.91 -16.73 4.18
CA GLU A 38 62.69 -15.30 4.35
C GLU A 38 61.69 -14.82 3.28
N ASP A 39 60.58 -14.20 3.69
CA ASP A 39 59.63 -13.62 2.74
C ASP A 39 60.26 -12.40 2.06
N VAL A 40 60.49 -12.51 0.75
CA VAL A 40 61.02 -11.44 -0.11
C VAL A 40 59.99 -11.01 -1.15
N THR A 41 58.72 -11.28 -0.87
CA THR A 41 57.59 -10.86 -1.70
C THR A 41 57.51 -9.33 -1.72
N GLN A 42 57.44 -8.75 -2.91
CA GLN A 42 57.22 -7.32 -3.06
C GLN A 42 55.73 -7.03 -3.19
N TYR A 43 55.27 -6.05 -2.42
CA TYR A 43 53.89 -5.58 -2.43
C TYR A 43 53.82 -4.17 -3.01
N THR A 44 52.78 -3.92 -3.80
CA THR A 44 52.35 -2.57 -4.16
C THR A 44 51.24 -2.17 -3.21
N GLN A 45 51.39 -1.04 -2.53
CA GLN A 45 50.29 -0.45 -1.76
C GLN A 45 49.41 0.39 -2.70
N LEU A 46 48.18 -0.07 -2.93
CA LEU A 46 47.20 0.67 -3.72
C LEU A 46 46.03 1.08 -2.83
N GLY A 47 45.71 2.38 -2.81
CA GLY A 47 44.56 2.92 -2.09
C GLY A 47 44.90 3.97 -1.03
N ASP A 48 43.88 4.46 -0.34
CA ASP A 48 43.96 5.51 0.67
C ASP A 48 44.08 4.93 2.10
N ASN A 49 44.68 5.68 3.03
CA ASN A 49 44.76 5.24 4.42
C ASN A 49 43.37 5.24 5.09
N LEU A 50 43.06 4.18 5.84
CA LEU A 50 41.90 4.15 6.74
C LEU A 50 42.27 4.78 8.08
N GLY A 51 41.94 6.07 8.25
CA GLY A 51 42.20 6.82 9.48
C GLY A 51 40.93 7.14 10.27
N GLN A 52 41.12 7.83 11.41
CA GLN A 52 40.02 8.27 12.27
C GLN A 52 38.96 9.09 11.51
N GLY A 53 39.37 9.94 10.57
CA GLY A 53 38.45 10.72 9.75
C GLY A 53 37.50 9.83 8.93
N GLN A 54 38.03 8.77 8.31
CA GLN A 54 37.20 7.83 7.55
C GLN A 54 36.33 6.95 8.44
N ILE A 55 36.82 6.51 9.60
CA ILE A 55 36.00 5.79 10.58
C ILE A 55 34.83 6.65 11.07
N ASN A 56 35.06 7.92 11.37
CA ASN A 56 34.00 8.84 11.78
C ASN A 56 32.98 9.06 10.66
N ALA A 57 33.44 9.22 9.41
CA ALA A 57 32.56 9.36 8.25
C ALA A 57 31.70 8.10 8.00
N ILE A 58 32.27 6.90 8.17
CA ILE A 58 31.54 5.64 8.08
C ILE A 58 30.47 5.58 9.17
N ASN A 59 30.83 5.84 10.43
CA ASN A 59 29.90 5.81 11.55
C ASN A 59 28.77 6.82 11.38
N GLN A 60 29.08 8.03 10.90
CA GLN A 60 28.07 9.02 10.57
C GLN A 60 27.12 8.52 9.49
N ALA A 61 27.64 8.02 8.37
CA ALA A 61 26.81 7.50 7.28
C ALA A 61 25.95 6.29 7.70
N VAL A 62 26.45 5.45 8.63
CA VAL A 62 25.69 4.33 9.21
C VAL A 62 24.60 4.84 10.15
N ASN A 63 24.90 5.79 11.03
CA ASN A 63 23.89 6.39 11.92
C ASN A 63 22.80 7.13 11.13
N GLU A 64 23.16 7.77 10.01
CA GLU A 64 22.22 8.38 9.08
C GLU A 64 21.51 7.36 8.18
N SER A 65 21.99 6.11 8.12
CA SER A 65 21.35 5.05 7.34
C SER A 65 20.17 4.47 8.10
N ALA A 66 18.96 4.69 7.56
CA ALA A 66 17.71 4.15 8.07
C ALA A 66 17.59 4.12 9.60
N ASP A 67 17.82 5.27 10.24
CA ASP A 67 17.69 5.42 11.69
C ASP A 67 16.26 5.05 12.14
N ILE A 68 16.16 4.21 13.17
CA ILE A 68 14.90 3.77 13.77
C ILE A 68 14.06 4.98 14.22
N ALA A 69 14.70 6.07 14.70
CA ALA A 69 13.99 7.30 15.08
C ALA A 69 13.36 8.06 13.88
N ASN A 70 13.69 7.68 12.66
CA ASN A 70 13.13 8.23 11.42
C ASN A 70 12.09 7.31 10.77
N ILE A 71 11.83 6.13 11.34
CA ILE A 71 10.76 5.23 10.91
C ILE A 71 9.49 5.60 11.67
N ILE A 72 8.41 5.89 10.93
CA ILE A 72 7.09 6.17 11.49
C ILE A 72 6.21 4.93 11.30
N ASP A 73 5.77 4.31 12.39
CA ASP A 73 5.07 3.01 12.39
C ASP A 73 3.55 3.09 12.62
N ASP A 74 2.97 4.29 12.76
CA ASP A 74 1.52 4.49 12.79
C ASP A 74 1.04 5.50 11.73
N LEU A 75 -0.23 5.38 11.35
CA LEU A 75 -0.82 6.17 10.27
C LEU A 75 -1.05 7.64 10.64
N ASP A 76 -1.27 7.93 11.92
CA ASP A 76 -1.58 9.29 12.38
C ASP A 76 -0.34 10.18 12.29
N ASP A 77 0.81 9.68 12.73
CA ASP A 77 2.10 10.35 12.60
C ASP A 77 2.53 10.48 11.13
N ILE A 78 2.22 9.50 10.27
CA ILE A 78 2.43 9.64 8.81
C ILE A 78 1.59 10.77 8.25
N ALA A 79 0.32 10.87 8.63
CA ALA A 79 -0.58 11.92 8.15
C ALA A 79 -0.17 13.32 8.67
N ALA A 80 0.37 13.39 9.87
CA ALA A 80 0.83 14.64 10.50
C ALA A 80 2.25 15.06 10.07
N ASN A 81 3.05 14.15 9.49
CA ASN A 81 4.44 14.44 9.18
C ASN A 81 4.59 15.48 8.07
N VAL A 82 5.22 16.61 8.42
CA VAL A 82 5.64 17.66 7.47
C VAL A 82 7.15 17.69 7.25
N THR A 83 7.90 16.80 7.88
CA THR A 83 9.37 16.80 7.85
C THR A 83 9.89 15.87 6.75
N PRO A 84 10.72 16.37 5.80
CA PRO A 84 11.37 15.52 4.82
C PRO A 84 12.35 14.52 5.47
N GLY A 85 12.55 13.36 4.82
CA GLY A 85 13.55 12.38 5.26
C GLY A 85 13.08 11.35 6.29
N LYS A 86 11.81 11.42 6.70
CA LYS A 86 11.15 10.32 7.43
C LYS A 86 10.79 9.17 6.48
N MET A 87 10.72 7.95 7.02
CA MET A 87 10.39 6.73 6.28
C MET A 87 9.10 6.12 6.85
N ALA A 88 8.24 5.59 5.97
CA ALA A 88 7.07 4.84 6.39
C ALA A 88 7.49 3.44 6.87
N GLY A 89 7.17 3.13 8.12
CA GLY A 89 7.36 1.82 8.73
C GLY A 89 6.34 0.78 8.24
N ALA A 90 6.68 -0.49 8.40
CA ALA A 90 5.84 -1.58 7.90
C ALA A 90 4.48 -1.65 8.61
N LEU A 91 4.39 -1.22 9.88
CA LEU A 91 3.13 -1.18 10.62
C LEU A 91 2.22 -0.07 10.08
N ALA A 92 2.76 1.12 9.78
CA ALA A 92 2.02 2.20 9.16
C ALA A 92 1.50 1.80 7.76
N VAL A 93 2.35 1.13 6.97
CA VAL A 93 1.94 0.61 5.65
C VAL A 93 0.86 -0.47 5.78
N LYS A 94 0.96 -1.35 6.79
CA LYS A 94 -0.09 -2.32 7.09
C LYS A 94 -1.41 -1.64 7.45
N GLN A 95 -1.39 -0.58 8.26
CA GLN A 95 -2.58 0.20 8.61
C GLN A 95 -3.17 0.93 7.39
N LEU A 96 -2.32 1.51 6.54
CA LEU A 96 -2.76 2.13 5.28
C LEU A 96 -3.44 1.09 4.37
N ASN A 97 -2.83 -0.08 4.20
CA ASN A 97 -3.42 -1.21 3.47
C ASN A 97 -4.70 -1.73 4.13
N ALA A 98 -4.82 -1.61 5.45
CA ALA A 98 -6.04 -1.95 6.18
C ALA A 98 -7.20 -0.95 5.93
N ASN A 99 -6.93 0.19 5.30
CA ASN A 99 -7.94 1.11 4.79
C ASN A 99 -8.16 0.99 3.26
N SER A 100 -7.42 0.09 2.59
CA SER A 100 -7.50 -0.11 1.13
C SER A 100 -8.71 -0.96 0.70
N ILE A 101 -8.89 -1.09 -0.61
CA ILE A 101 -9.90 -1.95 -1.23
C ILE A 101 -9.47 -3.42 -1.10
N VAL A 102 -10.36 -4.28 -0.58
CA VAL A 102 -10.19 -5.75 -0.52
C VAL A 102 -10.61 -6.39 -1.83
N GLU A 103 -11.74 -5.96 -2.37
CA GLU A 103 -12.36 -6.55 -3.55
C GLU A 103 -13.18 -5.48 -4.26
N SER A 104 -13.12 -5.47 -5.59
CA SER A 104 -13.98 -4.65 -6.44
C SER A 104 -14.69 -5.56 -7.43
N GLY A 105 -16.01 -5.49 -7.46
CA GLY A 105 -16.83 -6.05 -8.53
C GLY A 105 -17.47 -4.94 -9.37
N ASP A 106 -18.21 -5.31 -10.40
CA ASP A 106 -18.84 -4.37 -11.35
C ASP A 106 -19.76 -3.33 -10.68
N LYS A 107 -20.31 -3.68 -9.51
CA LYS A 107 -21.36 -2.93 -8.80
C LYS A 107 -21.10 -2.76 -7.31
N TYR A 108 -19.89 -3.09 -6.85
CA TYR A 108 -19.54 -2.95 -5.43
C TYR A 108 -18.04 -2.86 -5.18
N VAL A 109 -17.69 -2.29 -4.04
CA VAL A 109 -16.33 -2.27 -3.48
C VAL A 109 -16.40 -2.66 -2.01
N LYS A 110 -15.58 -3.64 -1.61
CA LYS A 110 -15.29 -3.99 -0.22
C LYS A 110 -14.00 -3.31 0.22
N TYR A 111 -14.03 -2.63 1.36
CA TYR A 111 -12.86 -2.02 1.98
C TYR A 111 -12.34 -2.88 3.13
N THR A 112 -11.06 -2.79 3.42
CA THR A 112 -10.39 -3.63 4.42
C THR A 112 -10.89 -3.34 5.83
N ASP A 113 -11.33 -2.11 6.10
CA ASP A 113 -12.00 -1.68 7.34
C ASP A 113 -13.42 -2.21 7.53
N GLY A 114 -13.91 -3.04 6.60
CA GLY A 114 -15.23 -3.66 6.64
C GLY A 114 -16.32 -2.85 5.95
N ARG A 115 -16.07 -1.63 5.45
CA ARG A 115 -17.06 -0.86 4.67
C ARG A 115 -17.38 -1.56 3.36
N LEU A 116 -18.64 -1.49 2.96
CA LEU A 116 -19.17 -1.99 1.69
C LEU A 116 -19.94 -0.87 1.00
N VAL A 117 -19.58 -0.57 -0.24
CA VAL A 117 -20.29 0.37 -1.11
C VAL A 117 -20.81 -0.40 -2.31
N GLN A 118 -22.09 -0.23 -2.64
CA GLN A 118 -22.75 -0.91 -3.77
C GLN A 118 -23.57 0.09 -4.58
N TRP A 119 -23.70 -0.11 -5.88
CA TRP A 119 -24.49 0.75 -6.76
C TRP A 119 -25.12 -0.02 -7.91
N GLY A 120 -26.11 0.59 -8.55
CA GLY A 120 -26.67 0.01 -9.75
C GLY A 120 -27.90 0.74 -10.26
N ARG A 121 -28.59 0.05 -11.16
CA ARG A 121 -29.85 0.46 -11.74
C ARG A 121 -30.86 -0.66 -11.62
N ILE A 122 -32.12 -0.31 -11.41
CA ILE A 122 -33.25 -1.25 -11.50
C ILE A 122 -34.35 -0.66 -12.36
N THR A 123 -35.20 -1.53 -12.89
CA THR A 123 -36.45 -1.13 -13.54
C THR A 123 -37.58 -1.17 -12.52
N ILE A 124 -38.36 -0.10 -12.44
CA ILE A 124 -39.66 -0.06 -11.77
C ILE A 124 -40.72 -0.31 -12.84
N THR A 125 -41.59 -1.29 -12.62
CA THR A 125 -42.63 -1.66 -13.59
C THR A 125 -43.90 -0.85 -13.35
N TYR A 126 -44.59 -0.47 -14.43
CA TYR A 126 -45.92 0.14 -14.33
C TYR A 126 -46.92 -0.80 -13.63
N THR A 127 -46.84 -2.10 -13.90
CA THR A 127 -47.77 -3.10 -13.35
C THR A 127 -47.70 -3.17 -11.84
N ASP A 128 -46.49 -3.25 -11.27
CA ASP A 128 -46.30 -3.47 -9.84
C ASP A 128 -46.17 -2.14 -9.09
N GLY A 129 -45.67 -1.09 -9.74
CA GLY A 129 -45.37 0.21 -9.13
C GLY A 129 -44.11 0.20 -8.28
N TYR A 130 -43.32 -0.88 -8.33
CA TYR A 130 -42.05 -0.99 -7.61
C TYR A 130 -41.02 -1.82 -8.39
N GLY A 131 -39.77 -1.70 -8.00
CA GLY A 131 -38.66 -2.54 -8.43
C GLY A 131 -37.92 -3.10 -7.22
N THR A 132 -37.30 -4.27 -7.38
CA THR A 132 -36.50 -4.91 -6.31
C THR A 132 -35.01 -4.78 -6.61
N ILE A 133 -34.25 -4.31 -5.63
CA ILE A 133 -32.80 -4.37 -5.60
C ILE A 133 -32.40 -5.70 -4.95
N THR A 134 -31.59 -6.48 -5.67
CA THR A 134 -30.83 -7.59 -5.09
C THR A 134 -29.38 -7.14 -4.99
N PHE A 135 -28.86 -7.00 -3.78
CA PHE A 135 -27.48 -6.54 -3.59
C PHE A 135 -26.50 -7.64 -4.05
N PRO A 136 -25.46 -7.29 -4.83
CA PRO A 136 -24.40 -8.22 -5.20
C PRO A 136 -23.75 -8.92 -4.00
N VAL A 137 -23.57 -8.17 -2.91
CA VAL A 137 -23.01 -8.66 -1.65
C VAL A 137 -24.01 -8.33 -0.53
N PRO A 138 -24.43 -9.32 0.29
CA PRO A 138 -25.21 -9.05 1.49
C PRO A 138 -24.44 -8.12 2.45
N PHE A 139 -25.13 -7.13 3.02
CA PHE A 139 -24.58 -6.35 4.11
C PHE A 139 -24.43 -7.21 5.38
N ALA A 140 -23.46 -6.88 6.23
CA ALA A 140 -23.36 -7.42 7.58
C ALA A 140 -24.32 -6.67 8.52
N GLY A 141 -24.82 -7.35 9.55
CA GLY A 141 -25.74 -6.79 10.51
C GLY A 141 -26.83 -7.78 10.92
N THR A 142 -27.91 -7.24 11.45
CA THR A 142 -29.11 -7.99 11.87
C THR A 142 -30.27 -7.77 10.93
N ASN A 143 -30.45 -6.55 10.40
CA ASN A 143 -31.61 -6.22 9.55
C ASN A 143 -31.34 -5.05 8.59
N GLY A 144 -32.38 -4.65 7.84
CA GLY A 144 -32.30 -3.59 6.84
C GLY A 144 -31.88 -2.22 7.37
N ASN A 145 -31.82 -2.00 8.69
CA ASN A 145 -31.37 -0.75 9.28
C ASN A 145 -29.84 -0.60 9.34
N ASP A 146 -29.07 -1.67 9.15
CA ASP A 146 -27.60 -1.66 9.26
C ASP A 146 -26.88 -1.13 8.01
N TYR A 147 -27.62 -0.69 7.01
CA TYR A 147 -27.09 -0.02 5.83
C TYR A 147 -27.94 1.20 5.43
N PHE A 148 -27.31 2.11 4.69
CA PHE A 148 -27.93 3.25 4.04
C PHE A 148 -28.23 2.95 2.58
N LEU A 149 -29.38 3.41 2.11
CA LEU A 149 -29.81 3.30 0.71
C LEU A 149 -30.29 4.65 0.23
N PHE A 150 -29.72 5.09 -0.87
CA PHE A 150 -30.09 6.27 -1.60
C PHE A 150 -30.55 5.84 -2.99
N ALA A 151 -31.67 6.41 -3.44
CA ALA A 151 -32.15 6.21 -4.79
C ALA A 151 -32.61 7.57 -5.32
N GLN A 152 -32.31 7.83 -6.59
CA GLN A 152 -32.55 9.14 -7.18
C GLN A 152 -33.89 9.14 -7.91
N PRO A 153 -34.85 10.02 -7.58
CA PRO A 153 -36.04 10.24 -8.39
C PRO A 153 -35.66 10.81 -9.76
N LYS A 154 -36.47 10.54 -10.76
CA LYS A 154 -36.21 10.81 -12.15
C LYS A 154 -37.35 11.60 -12.78
N TYR A 155 -36.98 12.53 -13.66
CA TYR A 155 -37.90 13.05 -14.65
C TYR A 155 -38.15 11.96 -15.71
N ILE A 156 -39.34 11.37 -15.72
CA ILE A 156 -39.63 10.22 -16.58
C ILE A 156 -39.97 10.71 -17.99
N ASN A 157 -40.99 11.58 -18.11
CA ASN A 157 -41.35 12.27 -19.35
C ASN A 157 -42.31 13.45 -19.05
N SER A 158 -42.80 14.12 -20.10
CA SER A 158 -43.69 15.28 -19.99
C SER A 158 -45.01 15.01 -19.27
N SER A 159 -45.49 13.76 -19.26
CA SER A 159 -46.68 13.31 -18.54
C SER A 159 -46.37 12.91 -17.08
N PHE A 160 -45.14 12.49 -16.80
CA PHE A 160 -44.68 12.02 -15.49
C PHE A 160 -43.47 12.84 -15.01
N ARG A 161 -43.69 14.14 -14.76
CA ARG A 161 -42.63 15.11 -14.46
C ARG A 161 -42.15 15.10 -13.00
N HIS A 162 -43.01 14.65 -12.10
CA HIS A 162 -42.74 14.63 -10.65
C HIS A 162 -42.89 13.20 -10.14
N GLU A 163 -41.77 12.62 -9.74
CA GLU A 163 -41.71 11.30 -9.13
C GLU A 163 -41.56 11.43 -7.62
N LEU A 164 -42.43 10.73 -6.89
CA LEU A 164 -42.25 10.42 -5.48
C LEU A 164 -41.65 9.02 -5.39
N LEU A 165 -40.39 8.96 -5.00
CA LEU A 165 -39.66 7.71 -4.81
C LEU A 165 -39.52 7.41 -3.32
N SER A 166 -39.89 6.20 -2.91
CA SER A 166 -39.66 5.72 -1.55
C SER A 166 -38.91 4.39 -1.55
N ALA A 167 -38.03 4.22 -0.57
CA ALA A 167 -37.20 3.04 -0.43
C ALA A 167 -37.60 2.24 0.80
N GLN A 168 -37.80 0.94 0.63
CA GLN A 168 -38.02 -0.01 1.72
C GLN A 168 -36.81 -0.94 1.84
N LYS A 169 -36.14 -0.91 2.99
CA LYS A 169 -35.03 -1.83 3.31
C LYS A 169 -35.61 -3.14 3.86
N ILE A 170 -35.61 -4.20 3.04
CA ILE A 170 -36.30 -5.47 3.33
C ILE A 170 -35.41 -6.39 4.16
N SER A 171 -34.15 -6.55 3.73
CA SER A 171 -33.16 -7.38 4.41
C SER A 171 -31.76 -6.91 4.06
N LEU A 172 -30.75 -7.58 4.62
CA LEU A 172 -29.34 -7.32 4.30
C LEU A 172 -28.97 -7.60 2.84
N SER A 173 -29.83 -8.32 2.09
CA SER A 173 -29.58 -8.68 0.69
C SER A 173 -30.57 -8.06 -0.29
N LYS A 174 -31.63 -7.39 0.20
CA LYS A 174 -32.72 -6.89 -0.65
C LYS A 174 -33.32 -5.58 -0.16
N ALA A 175 -33.72 -4.75 -1.13
CA ALA A 175 -34.55 -3.57 -0.91
C ALA A 175 -35.58 -3.44 -2.03
N ALA A 176 -36.66 -2.69 -1.80
CA ALA A 176 -37.61 -2.30 -2.82
C ALA A 176 -37.62 -0.78 -2.99
N LEU A 177 -37.78 -0.32 -4.23
CA LEU A 177 -38.03 1.08 -4.55
C LEU A 177 -39.44 1.19 -5.14
N TYR A 178 -40.27 2.02 -4.52
CA TYR A 178 -41.64 2.30 -4.96
C TYR A 178 -41.67 3.66 -5.62
N SER A 179 -42.38 3.76 -6.73
CA SER A 179 -42.50 5.00 -7.50
C SER A 179 -43.95 5.33 -7.76
N ASN A 180 -44.34 6.54 -7.37
CA ASN A 180 -45.66 7.09 -7.63
C ASN A 180 -45.56 8.54 -8.09
N GLN A 181 -46.61 9.01 -8.74
CA GLN A 181 -46.86 10.42 -8.98
C GLN A 181 -47.30 11.12 -7.69
N VAL A 182 -47.31 12.45 -7.71
CA VAL A 182 -47.76 13.28 -6.57
C VAL A 182 -49.21 13.00 -6.18
N ASP A 183 -50.05 12.58 -7.12
CA ASP A 183 -51.45 12.22 -6.88
C ASP A 183 -51.64 10.75 -6.44
N GLY A 184 -50.55 10.03 -6.16
CA GLY A 184 -50.57 8.65 -5.69
C GLY A 184 -50.78 7.61 -6.81
N LYS A 185 -50.92 8.03 -8.07
CA LYS A 185 -50.99 7.09 -9.20
C LYS A 185 -49.61 6.53 -9.53
N LYS A 186 -49.59 5.34 -10.12
CA LYS A 186 -48.36 4.73 -10.61
C LYS A 186 -47.72 5.59 -11.70
N THR A 187 -46.40 5.56 -11.75
CA THR A 187 -45.61 6.08 -12.87
C THR A 187 -45.49 5.04 -13.97
N GLU A 188 -45.15 5.47 -15.18
CA GLU A 188 -44.77 4.55 -16.27
C GLU A 188 -43.52 3.73 -15.92
N THR A 189 -43.31 2.60 -16.61
CA THR A 189 -42.10 1.78 -16.47
C THR A 189 -40.85 2.60 -16.77
N HIS A 190 -39.91 2.66 -15.83
CA HIS A 190 -38.68 3.42 -15.98
C HIS A 190 -37.54 2.84 -15.15
N VAL A 191 -36.32 3.32 -15.41
CA VAL A 191 -35.09 2.89 -14.73
C VAL A 191 -34.66 3.95 -13.71
N VAL A 192 -34.30 3.48 -12.51
CA VAL A 192 -33.84 4.28 -11.37
C VAL A 192 -32.42 3.85 -10.96
N ASP A 193 -31.57 4.83 -10.69
CA ASP A 193 -30.23 4.66 -10.12
C ASP A 193 -30.30 4.56 -8.59
N TRP A 194 -29.48 3.68 -8.02
CA TRP A 194 -29.37 3.50 -6.58
C TRP A 194 -27.92 3.38 -6.13
N HIS A 195 -27.69 3.76 -4.88
CA HIS A 195 -26.43 3.68 -4.18
C HIS A 195 -26.66 3.25 -2.73
N ALA A 196 -25.87 2.31 -2.23
CA ALA A 196 -26.00 1.78 -0.89
C ALA A 196 -24.65 1.65 -0.19
N ILE A 197 -24.60 1.97 1.09
CA ILE A 197 -23.38 1.96 1.91
C ILE A 197 -23.67 1.26 3.23
N GLY A 198 -22.80 0.33 3.63
CA GLY A 198 -22.90 -0.41 4.88
C GLY A 198 -21.61 -1.13 5.22
N ARG A 199 -21.71 -2.31 5.86
CA ARG A 199 -20.57 -3.17 6.20
C ARG A 199 -20.68 -4.53 5.50
N TRP A 200 -19.56 -5.23 5.28
CA TRP A 200 -19.55 -6.64 4.81
C TRP A 200 -18.99 -7.63 5.84
N LYS A 201 -18.40 -7.12 6.92
CA LYS A 201 -17.93 -7.85 8.10
C LYS A 201 -18.01 -6.97 9.33
#